data_AF-A0A7W1ZRK5-F1
#
_entry.id   AF-A0A7W1ZRK5-F1
#
_cell.length_a   1.000
_cell.length_b   1.000
_cell.length_c   1.000
_cell.angle_alpha   90.00
_cell.angle_beta   90.00
_cell.angle_gamma   90.00
#
_symmetry.space_group_name_H-M   'P 1'
#
loop_
_entity.id
_entity.type
_entity.pdbx_description
1 polymer ?
#
loop_
_entity_poly.entity_id
_entity_poly.type
_entity_poly.pdbx_seq_one_letter_code
_entity_poly.pdbx_strand_id
1 'polypeptide(L)'
;MDLTSKNRRRGFSLIELMITMALILIMAAMLAGRGSGSRQNRDLAKCEKNLQSIFTALTIYSSDNAGRYPFVSNAKTSEEPLSLLVPRSTTVTEMFICPGTKDSRLPEAEPFAKRRISYAYYMGWNKNAPDLAPLVSDRQVNPQPKRVGDKLFSGDGKDPGGNHHKYGGNVLFNSGEIQTSGTNVTIDLLFPTNVVFLNPKS
;
A
#
# COMPACT_ATOMS: atom_id res chain seq x y z
N MET A 1 -74.23 5.66 -23.08
CA MET A 1 -73.28 4.92 -23.92
C MET A 1 -72.01 4.77 -23.10
N ASP A 2 -71.80 3.60 -22.52
CA ASP A 2 -70.68 3.33 -21.61
C ASP A 2 -69.75 2.32 -22.29
N LEU A 3 -68.58 2.76 -22.75
CA LEU A 3 -67.55 1.91 -23.35
C LEU A 3 -66.43 1.72 -22.33
N THR A 4 -66.63 0.83 -21.37
CA THR A 4 -65.56 0.44 -20.44
C THR A 4 -64.56 -0.46 -21.17
N SER A 5 -63.47 0.14 -21.63
CA SER A 5 -62.29 -0.56 -22.18
C SER A 5 -61.75 -1.53 -21.14
N LYS A 6 -62.00 -2.83 -21.35
CA LYS A 6 -61.52 -3.91 -20.49
C LYS A 6 -60.02 -4.05 -20.68
N ASN A 7 -59.24 -3.32 -19.88
CA ASN A 7 -57.79 -3.36 -19.86
C ASN A 7 -57.34 -4.80 -19.51
N ARG A 8 -57.06 -5.62 -20.53
CA ARG A 8 -56.57 -6.99 -20.34
C ARG A 8 -55.18 -6.90 -19.71
N ARG A 9 -55.09 -7.16 -18.41
CA ARG A 9 -53.82 -7.31 -17.71
C ARG A 9 -53.06 -8.46 -18.38
N ARG A 10 -52.02 -8.14 -19.15
CA ARG A 10 -51.10 -9.13 -19.73
C ARG A 10 -50.26 -9.68 -18.58
N GLY A 11 -50.49 -10.94 -18.24
CA GLY A 11 -49.63 -11.69 -17.31
C GLY A 11 -48.40 -12.22 -18.03
N PHE A 12 -47.28 -12.32 -17.31
CA PHE A 12 -46.06 -12.95 -17.80
C PHE A 12 -46.29 -14.44 -18.09
N SER A 13 -45.68 -14.95 -19.16
CA SER A 13 -45.68 -16.39 -19.42
C SER A 13 -44.66 -17.10 -18.53
N LEU A 14 -44.97 -18.33 -18.13
CA LEU A 14 -44.05 -19.22 -17.40
C LEU A 14 -42.70 -19.37 -18.12
N ILE A 15 -42.72 -19.42 -19.46
CA ILE A 15 -41.50 -19.54 -20.26
C ILE A 15 -40.66 -18.25 -20.23
N GLU A 16 -41.32 -17.11 -20.17
CA GLU A 16 -40.68 -15.79 -20.16
C GLU A 16 -39.98 -15.55 -18.81
N LEU A 17 -40.60 -15.99 -17.72
CA LEU A 17 -39.97 -15.99 -16.40
C LEU A 17 -38.76 -16.96 -16.34
N MET A 18 -38.86 -18.12 -16.99
CA MET A 18 -37.78 -19.09 -17.02
C MET A 18 -36.55 -18.58 -17.78
N ILE A 19 -36.76 -17.99 -18.96
CA ILE A 19 -35.66 -17.43 -19.77
C ILE A 19 -35.02 -16.24 -19.07
N THR A 20 -35.80 -15.36 -18.47
CA THR A 20 -35.26 -14.19 -17.74
C THR A 20 -34.41 -14.62 -16.55
N MET A 21 -34.86 -15.60 -15.76
CA MET A 21 -34.08 -16.10 -14.65
C MET A 21 -32.80 -16.80 -15.12
N ALA A 22 -32.84 -17.55 -16.23
CA ALA A 22 -31.66 -18.15 -16.84
C ALA A 22 -30.63 -17.10 -17.28
N LEU A 23 -31.08 -16.02 -17.93
CA LEU A 23 -30.21 -14.91 -18.35
C LEU A 23 -29.61 -14.17 -17.14
N ILE A 24 -30.38 -13.92 -16.09
CA ILE A 24 -29.88 -13.30 -14.85
C ILE A 24 -28.78 -14.17 -14.21
N LEU A 25 -28.97 -15.49 -14.16
CA LEU A 25 -27.98 -16.41 -13.59
C LEU A 25 -26.68 -16.44 -14.41
N ILE A 26 -26.77 -16.41 -15.74
CA ILE A 26 -25.60 -16.33 -16.63
C ILE A 26 -24.83 -15.02 -16.41
N MET A 27 -25.54 -13.88 -16.35
CA MET A 27 -24.92 -12.59 -16.08
C MET A 27 -24.28 -12.55 -14.69
N ALA A 28 -24.95 -13.09 -13.66
CA ALA A 28 -24.41 -13.17 -12.31
C ALA A 28 -23.13 -14.03 -12.24
N ALA A 29 -23.09 -15.16 -12.95
CA ALA A 29 -21.92 -16.02 -13.00
C ALA A 29 -20.70 -15.33 -13.65
N MET A 30 -20.90 -14.55 -14.71
CA MET A 30 -19.82 -13.79 -15.34
C MET A 30 -19.28 -12.65 -14.46
N LEU A 31 -20.14 -12.04 -13.63
CA LEU A 31 -19.75 -10.99 -12.68
C LEU A 31 -19.02 -11.52 -11.45
N ALA A 32 -19.32 -12.75 -11.01
CA ALA A 32 -18.68 -13.36 -9.84
C ALA A 32 -17.17 -13.65 -10.05
N GLY A 33 -16.72 -13.84 -11.29
CA GLY A 33 -15.36 -14.29 -11.60
C GLY A 33 -14.25 -13.22 -11.68
N ARG A 34 -14.54 -11.92 -11.49
CA ARG A 34 -13.60 -10.81 -11.86
C ARG A 34 -13.01 -10.04 -10.66
N GLY A 35 -12.61 -10.73 -9.58
CA GLY A 35 -12.46 -10.07 -8.27
C GLY A 35 -11.07 -9.83 -7.66
N SER A 36 -10.02 -10.60 -7.98
CA SER A 36 -8.82 -10.60 -7.13
C SER A 36 -7.65 -9.73 -7.62
N GLY A 37 -7.24 -9.86 -8.88
CA GLY A 37 -6.11 -9.09 -9.43
C GLY A 37 -6.38 -7.59 -9.52
N SER A 38 -7.61 -7.19 -9.87
CA SER A 38 -8.02 -5.79 -9.94
C SER A 38 -8.00 -5.10 -8.56
N ARG A 39 -8.36 -5.83 -7.50
CA ARG A 39 -8.29 -5.33 -6.13
C ARG A 39 -6.85 -5.10 -5.68
N GLN A 40 -5.96 -6.07 -5.94
CA GLN A 40 -4.55 -5.96 -5.54
C GLN A 40 -3.84 -4.79 -6.25
N ASN A 41 -4.09 -4.60 -7.55
CA ASN A 41 -3.55 -3.44 -8.27
C ASN A 41 -4.09 -2.11 -7.72
N ARG A 42 -5.37 -2.07 -7.31
CA ARG A 42 -5.94 -0.88 -6.66
C ARG A 42 -5.31 -0.62 -5.29
N ASP A 43 -5.00 -1.67 -4.53
CA ASP A 43 -4.39 -1.53 -3.21
C ASP A 43 -2.92 -1.11 -3.35
N LEU A 44 -2.16 -1.62 -4.33
CA LEU A 44 -0.82 -1.13 -4.70
C LEU A 44 -0.84 0.37 -5.03
N ALA A 45 -1.78 0.81 -5.88
CA ALA A 45 -1.92 2.23 -6.26
C ALA A 45 -2.32 3.12 -5.07
N LYS A 46 -3.00 2.59 -4.05
CA LYS A 46 -3.23 3.33 -2.80
C LYS A 46 -1.97 3.40 -1.95
N CYS A 47 -1.20 2.31 -1.87
CA CYS A 47 0.06 2.31 -1.11
C CYS A 47 1.09 3.26 -1.77
N GLU A 48 1.06 3.44 -3.09
CA GLU A 48 1.79 4.50 -3.78
C GLU A 48 1.38 5.91 -3.29
N LYS A 49 0.08 6.22 -3.26
CA LYS A 49 -0.41 7.51 -2.72
C LYS A 49 -0.03 7.72 -1.26
N ASN A 50 -0.06 6.66 -0.46
CA ASN A 50 0.40 6.70 0.92
C ASN A 50 1.89 7.06 1.01
N LEU A 51 2.75 6.43 0.19
CA LEU A 51 4.17 6.77 0.12
C LEU A 51 4.40 8.23 -0.30
N GLN A 52 3.60 8.77 -1.22
CA GLN A 52 3.68 10.19 -1.60
C GLN A 52 3.35 11.12 -0.42
N SER A 53 2.33 10.78 0.37
CA SER A 53 1.98 11.53 1.58
C SER A 53 3.08 11.42 2.65
N ILE A 54 3.67 10.24 2.80
CA ILE A 54 4.84 10.03 3.69
C ILE A 54 6.04 10.86 3.20
N PHE A 55 6.32 10.90 1.90
CA PHE A 55 7.40 11.73 1.33
C PHE A 55 7.20 13.21 1.66
N THR A 56 5.97 13.69 1.56
CA THR A 56 5.61 15.07 1.94
C THR A 56 5.91 15.32 3.42
N ALA A 57 5.51 14.40 4.31
CA ALA A 57 5.81 14.50 5.73
C ALA A 57 7.32 14.44 6.03
N LEU A 58 8.07 13.57 5.35
CA LEU A 58 9.53 13.50 5.45
C LEU A 58 10.20 14.81 5.02
N THR A 59 9.70 15.43 3.96
CA THR A 59 10.20 16.71 3.45
C THR A 59 9.95 17.85 4.44
N ILE A 60 8.74 17.92 5.02
CA ILE A 60 8.39 18.87 6.09
C ILE A 60 9.31 18.65 7.28
N TYR A 61 9.43 17.42 7.77
CA TYR A 61 10.33 17.07 8.88
C TYR A 61 11.76 17.52 8.61
N SER A 62 12.28 17.25 7.41
CA SER A 62 13.65 17.60 7.06
C SER A 62 13.87 19.12 7.04
N SER A 63 12.86 19.91 6.70
CA SER A 63 12.93 21.37 6.69
C SER A 63 13.14 21.90 8.12
N ASP A 64 12.50 21.28 9.11
CA ASP A 64 12.63 21.64 10.52
C ASP A 64 13.87 21.00 11.20
N ASN A 65 14.47 19.99 10.59
CA ASN A 65 15.55 19.18 11.17
C ASN A 65 16.87 19.25 10.38
N ALA A 66 17.22 20.45 9.90
CA ALA A 66 18.48 20.72 9.19
C ALA A 66 18.75 19.75 8.00
N GLY A 67 17.69 19.40 7.28
CA GLY A 67 17.73 18.49 6.13
C GLY A 67 17.75 17.01 6.47
N ARG A 68 17.79 16.61 7.75
CA ARG A 68 17.84 15.20 8.16
C ARG A 68 16.44 14.59 8.18
N TYR A 69 16.32 13.35 7.70
CA TYR A 69 15.11 12.57 7.90
C TYR A 69 15.06 11.96 9.31
N PRO A 70 13.89 11.47 9.77
CA PRO A 70 13.74 10.93 11.11
C PRO A 70 14.78 9.85 11.43
N PHE A 71 15.38 9.97 12.60
CA PHE A 71 16.44 9.09 13.08
C PHE A 71 16.26 8.82 14.57
N VAL A 72 16.35 7.54 14.95
CA VAL A 72 16.35 7.11 16.35
C VAL A 72 17.51 6.13 16.54
N SER A 73 18.41 6.44 17.46
CA SER A 73 19.54 5.57 17.79
C SER A 73 19.05 4.21 18.25
N ASN A 74 19.63 3.13 17.69
CA ASN A 74 19.30 1.74 18.00
C ASN A 74 17.87 1.30 17.66
N ALA A 75 17.15 2.04 16.81
CA ALA A 75 15.83 1.64 16.33
C ALA A 75 15.85 0.21 15.76
N LYS A 76 14.82 -0.56 16.10
CA LYS A 76 14.65 -1.94 15.64
C LYS A 76 13.59 -2.05 14.56
N THR A 77 12.63 -1.12 14.56
CA THR A 77 11.53 -1.15 13.61
C THR A 77 11.22 0.23 13.05
N SER A 78 10.57 0.27 11.89
CA SER A 78 10.24 1.52 11.19
C SER A 78 9.41 2.49 12.02
N GLU A 79 8.58 1.98 12.93
CA GLU A 79 7.67 2.80 13.74
C GLU A 79 8.41 3.79 14.64
N GLU A 80 9.58 3.43 15.16
CA GLU A 80 10.34 4.27 16.07
C GLU A 80 10.73 5.62 15.44
N PRO A 81 11.44 5.66 14.28
CA PRO A 81 11.75 6.92 13.62
C PRO A 81 10.53 7.54 12.92
N LEU A 82 9.68 6.75 12.24
CA LEU A 82 8.56 7.33 11.47
C LEU A 82 7.49 7.96 12.37
N SER A 83 7.36 7.50 13.61
CA SER A 83 6.47 8.12 14.59
C SER A 83 6.87 9.55 14.95
N LEU A 84 8.10 10.00 14.65
CA LEU A 84 8.54 11.39 14.87
C LEU A 84 7.90 12.37 13.87
N LEU A 85 7.32 11.87 12.77
CA LEU A 85 6.59 12.69 11.80
C LEU A 85 5.27 13.22 12.38
N VAL A 86 4.73 12.56 13.40
CA VAL A 86 3.40 12.87 13.97
C VAL A 86 3.55 13.50 15.35
N PRO A 87 2.78 14.56 15.69
CA PRO A 87 1.79 15.23 14.85
C PRO A 87 2.34 16.40 14.01
N ARG A 88 3.64 16.71 14.12
CA ARG A 88 4.19 17.99 13.62
C ARG A 88 4.29 18.06 12.10
N SER A 89 4.82 17.02 11.48
CA SER A 89 5.01 16.97 10.02
C SER A 89 3.78 16.44 9.30
N THR A 90 2.90 15.74 10.01
CA THR A 90 1.59 15.30 9.56
C THR A 90 0.71 14.93 10.76
N THR A 91 -0.60 15.16 10.63
CA THR A 91 -1.61 14.62 11.54
C THR A 91 -2.28 13.35 11.01
N VAL A 92 -2.07 13.04 9.72
CA VAL A 92 -2.66 11.89 9.03
C VAL A 92 -1.80 10.66 9.29
N THR A 93 -2.36 9.70 10.03
CA THR A 93 -1.68 8.45 10.41
C THR A 93 -2.11 7.26 9.58
N GLU A 94 -3.31 7.27 9.00
CA GLU A 94 -3.81 6.19 8.14
C GLU A 94 -2.88 5.87 6.96
N MET A 95 -2.10 6.84 6.48
CA MET A 95 -1.15 6.65 5.39
C MET A 95 0.00 5.70 5.72
N PHE A 96 0.27 5.39 7.00
CA PHE A 96 1.27 4.40 7.40
C PHE A 96 0.74 2.96 7.35
N ILE A 97 -0.54 2.77 7.04
CA ILE A 97 -1.18 1.46 6.88
C ILE A 97 -1.43 1.20 5.39
N CYS A 98 -0.87 0.12 4.88
CA CYS A 98 -1.13 -0.31 3.51
C CYS A 98 -2.44 -1.12 3.47
N PRO A 99 -3.45 -0.73 2.67
CA PRO A 99 -4.74 -1.44 2.57
C PRO A 99 -4.67 -2.92 2.14
N GLY A 100 -3.52 -3.37 1.61
CA GLY A 100 -3.27 -4.79 1.30
C GLY A 100 -3.01 -5.65 2.55
N THR A 101 -2.70 -5.03 3.68
CA THR A 101 -2.42 -5.72 4.95
C THR A 101 -3.67 -5.81 5.84
N LYS A 102 -3.56 -6.58 6.93
CA LYS A 102 -4.60 -6.66 7.98
C LYS A 102 -4.24 -5.83 9.21
N ASP A 103 -3.35 -4.86 9.06
CA ASP A 103 -2.92 -4.02 10.17
C ASP A 103 -4.07 -3.16 10.70
N SER A 104 -4.09 -2.96 12.02
CA SER A 104 -5.12 -2.13 12.66
C SER A 104 -4.90 -0.66 12.34
N ARG A 105 -5.99 0.10 12.24
CA ARG A 105 -5.91 1.56 12.07
C ARG A 105 -5.16 2.20 13.24
N LEU A 106 -4.39 3.24 12.91
CA LEU A 106 -3.72 4.07 13.90
C LEU A 106 -4.69 5.14 14.43
N PRO A 107 -4.56 5.56 15.70
CA PRO A 107 -5.20 6.76 16.18
C PRO A 107 -4.62 7.99 15.46
N GLU A 108 -5.50 8.88 15.00
CA GLU A 108 -5.09 10.08 14.26
C GLU A 108 -4.33 11.08 15.14
N ALA A 109 -3.37 11.78 14.55
CA ALA A 109 -2.51 12.76 15.20
C ALA A 109 -1.75 12.27 16.45
N GLU A 110 -1.64 10.95 16.65
CA GLU A 110 -0.93 10.36 17.77
C GLU A 110 0.37 9.65 17.33
N PRO A 111 1.49 9.82 18.06
CA PRO A 111 2.70 9.04 17.84
C PRO A 111 2.43 7.53 17.94
N PHE A 112 2.89 6.77 16.95
CA PHE A 112 2.58 5.36 16.77
C PHE A 112 3.79 4.43 16.97
N ALA A 113 4.88 4.88 17.60
CA ALA A 113 6.10 4.08 17.83
C ALA A 113 5.85 2.70 18.47
N LYS A 114 4.76 2.55 19.26
CA LYS A 114 4.35 1.29 19.91
C LYS A 114 3.31 0.47 19.12
N ARG A 115 2.77 1.00 18.02
CA ARG A 115 1.80 0.34 17.14
C ARG A 115 2.52 -0.41 16.02
N ARG A 116 1.75 -1.01 15.11
CA ARG A 116 2.24 -1.64 13.87
C ARG A 116 1.92 -0.77 12.68
N ILE A 117 2.85 -0.71 11.72
CA ILE A 117 2.64 -0.09 10.41
C ILE A 117 2.98 -1.06 9.28
N SER A 118 2.73 -0.68 8.03
CA SER A 118 2.94 -1.59 6.90
C SER A 118 4.22 -1.33 6.09
N TYR A 119 4.95 -0.25 6.37
CA TYR A 119 6.10 0.20 5.56
C TYR A 119 7.45 0.00 6.25
N ALA A 120 8.45 -0.35 5.46
CA ALA A 120 9.86 -0.37 5.81
C ALA A 120 10.50 1.00 5.60
N TYR A 121 11.55 1.31 6.35
CA TYR A 121 12.23 2.61 6.32
C TYR A 121 13.75 2.45 6.25
N TYR A 122 14.38 3.24 5.38
CA TYR A 122 15.84 3.33 5.24
C TYR A 122 16.34 4.51 6.07
N MET A 123 16.58 4.25 7.36
CA MET A 123 16.95 5.27 8.33
C MET A 123 18.40 5.71 8.15
N GLY A 124 18.66 7.02 8.11
CA GLY A 124 20.01 7.59 8.06
C GLY A 124 20.26 8.50 6.84
N TRP A 125 19.34 8.50 5.87
CA TRP A 125 19.35 9.46 4.78
C TRP A 125 19.01 10.88 5.23
N ASN A 126 19.34 11.83 4.37
CA ASN A 126 18.96 13.24 4.47
C ASN A 126 18.54 13.74 3.08
N LYS A 127 17.96 14.94 2.99
CA LYS A 127 17.43 15.49 1.73
C LYS A 127 18.46 15.61 0.59
N ASN A 128 19.75 15.66 0.90
CA ASN A 128 20.85 15.75 -0.08
C ASN A 128 21.38 14.37 -0.50
N ALA A 129 20.71 13.28 -0.12
CA ALA A 129 21.04 11.94 -0.61
C ALA A 129 20.89 11.86 -2.14
N PRO A 130 21.54 10.87 -2.80
CA PRO A 130 21.31 10.63 -4.22
C PRO A 130 19.82 10.46 -4.55
N ASP A 131 19.38 10.89 -5.73
CA ASP A 131 17.98 10.81 -6.15
C ASP A 131 17.38 9.41 -6.02
N LEU A 132 18.17 8.39 -6.38
CA LEU A 132 17.81 6.96 -6.30
C LEU A 132 18.10 6.33 -4.92
N ALA A 133 18.36 7.13 -3.88
CA ALA A 133 18.46 6.61 -2.52
C ALA A 133 17.07 6.18 -2.03
N PRO A 134 16.86 4.89 -1.66
CA PRO A 134 15.56 4.44 -1.18
C PRO A 134 15.29 5.03 0.20
N LEU A 135 14.08 5.55 0.43
CA LEU A 135 13.66 6.15 1.69
C LEU A 135 12.67 5.25 2.43
N VAL A 136 11.60 4.82 1.77
CA VAL A 136 10.50 4.04 2.35
C VAL A 136 10.09 2.98 1.33
N SER A 137 9.68 1.80 1.77
CA SER A 137 9.09 0.79 0.89
C SER A 137 7.97 0.05 1.59
N ASP A 138 7.23 -0.77 0.86
CA ASP A 138 6.49 -1.87 1.49
C ASP A 138 7.44 -2.76 2.31
N ARG A 139 6.88 -3.56 3.24
CA ARG A 139 7.65 -4.54 4.02
C ARG A 139 8.47 -5.42 3.08
N GLN A 140 9.75 -5.61 3.38
CA GLN A 140 10.63 -6.44 2.55
C GLN A 140 10.90 -7.80 3.19
N VAL A 141 11.30 -8.77 2.37
CA VAL A 141 11.56 -10.15 2.81
C VAL A 141 12.73 -10.27 3.79
N ASN A 142 13.71 -9.36 3.74
CA ASN A 142 14.86 -9.32 4.65
C ASN A 142 15.55 -7.95 4.57
N PRO A 143 16.42 -7.60 5.54
CA PRO A 143 17.03 -6.27 5.61
C PRO A 143 18.29 -6.10 4.75
N GLN A 144 18.66 -7.10 3.94
CA GLN A 144 19.91 -7.05 3.17
C GLN A 144 19.76 -6.10 1.96
N PRO A 145 20.84 -5.40 1.55
CA PRO A 145 20.87 -4.70 0.27
C PRO A 145 20.46 -5.61 -0.89
N LYS A 146 19.80 -5.05 -1.90
CA LYS A 146 19.26 -5.81 -3.03
C LYS A 146 19.97 -5.43 -4.32
N ARG A 147 20.32 -6.42 -5.12
CA ARG A 147 20.75 -6.24 -6.52
C ARG A 147 19.64 -6.69 -7.46
N VAL A 148 19.63 -6.17 -8.68
CA VAL A 148 18.67 -6.58 -9.72
C VAL A 148 18.51 -8.10 -9.76
N GLY A 149 17.27 -8.57 -9.64
CA GLY A 149 16.90 -9.99 -9.61
C GLY A 149 16.75 -10.59 -8.21
N ASP A 150 17.27 -9.95 -7.16
CA ASP A 150 17.07 -10.39 -5.78
C ASP A 150 15.61 -10.26 -5.35
N LYS A 151 15.18 -11.16 -4.44
CA LYS A 151 13.85 -11.06 -3.83
C LYS A 151 13.74 -9.82 -2.95
N LEU A 152 12.79 -8.97 -3.29
CA LEU A 152 12.42 -7.76 -2.54
C LEU A 152 11.15 -8.02 -1.71
N PHE A 153 10.12 -8.56 -2.36
CA PHE A 153 8.82 -8.87 -1.78
C PHE A 153 8.52 -10.37 -1.85
N SER A 154 7.51 -10.81 -1.13
CA SER A 154 7.16 -12.21 -1.02
C SER A 154 6.65 -12.80 -2.33
N GLY A 155 7.23 -13.93 -2.75
CA GLY A 155 6.84 -14.64 -3.96
C GLY A 155 5.56 -15.48 -3.80
N ASP A 156 5.29 -15.96 -2.59
CA ASP A 156 4.12 -16.78 -2.24
C ASP A 156 3.07 -15.98 -1.45
N GLY A 157 3.36 -14.71 -1.18
CA GLY A 157 2.48 -13.79 -0.48
C GLY A 157 2.40 -14.01 1.03
N LYS A 158 3.30 -14.80 1.60
CA LYS A 158 3.47 -14.92 3.06
C LYS A 158 4.42 -13.87 3.59
N ASP A 159 4.33 -13.60 4.89
CA ASP A 159 5.29 -12.76 5.58
C ASP A 159 6.69 -13.41 5.66
N PRO A 160 7.76 -12.60 5.74
CA PRO A 160 7.77 -11.14 5.58
C PRO A 160 7.62 -10.70 4.12
N GLY A 161 7.05 -9.51 3.93
CA GLY A 161 6.95 -8.84 2.62
C GLY A 161 5.77 -9.28 1.75
N GLY A 162 4.69 -9.76 2.39
CA GLY A 162 3.47 -10.21 1.73
C GLY A 162 2.39 -9.14 1.55
N ASN A 163 2.71 -7.84 1.67
CA ASN A 163 1.75 -6.72 1.64
C ASN A 163 0.75 -6.83 0.47
N HIS A 164 1.22 -7.29 -0.69
CA HIS A 164 0.42 -7.46 -1.91
C HIS A 164 0.57 -8.85 -2.52
N HIS A 165 0.67 -9.91 -1.71
CA HIS A 165 0.90 -11.27 -2.18
C HIS A 165 2.05 -11.36 -3.21
N LYS A 166 1.83 -12.02 -4.34
CA LYS A 166 2.78 -12.18 -5.45
C LYS A 166 2.85 -10.96 -6.40
N TYR A 167 2.11 -9.89 -6.10
CA TYR A 167 2.01 -8.70 -6.97
C TYR A 167 3.15 -7.70 -6.70
N GLY A 168 4.01 -7.96 -5.70
CA GLY A 168 5.17 -7.14 -5.39
C GLY A 168 4.87 -6.03 -4.39
N GLY A 169 5.31 -4.81 -4.69
CA GLY A 169 5.20 -3.67 -3.78
C GLY A 169 5.88 -2.42 -4.34
N ASN A 170 5.91 -1.37 -3.52
CA ASN A 170 6.41 -0.06 -3.91
C ASN A 170 7.67 0.33 -3.12
N VAL A 171 8.53 1.11 -3.76
CA VAL A 171 9.71 1.74 -3.17
C VAL A 171 9.69 3.23 -3.50
N LEU A 172 9.76 4.08 -2.48
CA LEU A 172 9.91 5.53 -2.56
C LEU A 172 11.39 5.90 -2.49
N PHE A 173 11.82 6.75 -3.42
CA PHE A 173 13.19 7.27 -3.50
C PHE A 173 13.29 8.73 -3.04
N ASN A 174 14.51 9.21 -2.83
CA ASN A 174 14.80 10.57 -2.38
C ASN A 174 14.35 11.66 -3.37
N SER A 175 14.31 11.34 -4.67
CA SER A 175 13.72 12.19 -5.70
C SER A 175 12.21 12.43 -5.53
N GLY A 176 11.54 11.62 -4.70
CA GLY A 176 10.09 11.54 -4.61
C GLY A 176 9.46 10.59 -5.63
N GLU A 177 10.26 9.96 -6.49
CA GLU A 177 9.77 8.91 -7.40
C GLU A 177 9.38 7.66 -6.60
N ILE A 178 8.27 7.05 -6.99
CA ILE A 178 7.82 5.77 -6.45
C ILE A 178 7.88 4.74 -7.58
N GLN A 179 8.64 3.67 -7.35
CA GLN A 179 8.73 2.56 -8.28
C GLN A 179 7.96 1.35 -7.74
N THR A 180 6.99 0.89 -8.52
CA THR A 180 6.37 -0.42 -8.30
C THR A 180 7.28 -1.50 -8.87
N SER A 181 7.63 -2.46 -8.02
CA SER A 181 8.41 -3.63 -8.39
C SER A 181 7.56 -4.89 -8.22
N GLY A 182 7.81 -5.89 -9.06
CA GLY A 182 7.34 -7.25 -8.80
C GLY A 182 8.03 -7.85 -7.56
N THR A 183 8.00 -9.17 -7.42
CA THR A 183 8.60 -9.85 -6.26
C THR A 183 10.12 -9.75 -6.21
N ASN A 184 10.76 -9.64 -7.37
CA ASN A 184 12.18 -9.38 -7.52
C ASN A 184 12.41 -7.91 -7.84
N VAL A 185 13.51 -7.37 -7.35
CA VAL A 185 13.87 -5.98 -7.58
C VAL A 185 14.36 -5.75 -9.02
N THR A 186 14.00 -4.61 -9.60
CA THR A 186 14.37 -4.20 -10.96
C THR A 186 15.48 -3.13 -10.98
N ILE A 187 15.81 -2.55 -9.83
CA ILE A 187 16.89 -1.57 -9.63
C ILE A 187 17.70 -1.95 -8.38
N ASP A 188 19.00 -1.73 -8.39
CA ASP A 188 19.86 -1.94 -7.23
C ASP A 188 19.40 -1.05 -6.04
N LEU A 189 19.02 -1.67 -4.92
CA LEU A 189 18.70 -1.00 -3.65
C LEU A 189 19.88 -1.14 -2.70
N LEU A 190 20.96 -0.46 -3.07
CA LEU A 190 22.19 -0.39 -2.29
C LEU A 190 22.19 0.86 -1.41
N PHE A 191 22.72 0.73 -0.20
CA PHE A 191 22.83 1.82 0.76
C PHE A 191 24.10 1.68 1.59
N PRO A 192 24.71 2.79 2.03
CA PRO A 192 25.94 2.80 2.80
C PRO A 192 25.74 2.32 4.24
N THR A 193 26.82 2.06 4.96
CA THR A 193 26.80 1.50 6.33
C THR A 193 26.17 2.43 7.38
N ASN A 194 26.09 3.73 7.12
CA ASN A 194 25.39 4.69 7.97
C ASN A 194 23.87 4.70 7.77
N VAL A 195 23.36 3.93 6.80
CA VAL A 195 21.94 3.72 6.58
C VAL A 195 21.55 2.36 7.13
N VAL A 196 20.50 2.35 7.95
CA VAL A 196 19.96 1.16 8.58
C VAL A 196 18.58 0.90 7.99
N PHE A 197 18.42 -0.26 7.36
CA PHE A 197 17.10 -0.73 6.93
C PHE A 197 16.31 -1.26 8.13
N LEU A 198 15.08 -0.78 8.27
CA LEU A 198 14.14 -1.19 9.31
C LEU A 198 12.88 -1.72 8.64
N ASN A 199 12.49 -2.95 8.98
CA ASN A 199 11.15 -3.45 8.68
C ASN A 199 10.17 -2.98 9.77
N PRO A 200 8.87 -2.89 9.46
CA PRO A 200 7.88 -2.65 10.50
C PRO A 200 7.72 -3.89 11.38
N LYS A 201 7.11 -3.73 12.56
CA LYS A 201 6.86 -4.84 13.49
C LYS A 201 6.07 -5.98 12.83
N SER A 202 6.51 -7.21 13.05
CA SER A 202 5.76 -8.43 12.72
C SER A 202 4.55 -8.61 13.61
#